data_AF-M2NXB9-F1
#
_entry.id   AF-M2NXB9-F1
#
_cell.length_a   1.000
_cell.length_b   1.000
_cell.length_c   1.000
_cell.angle_alpha   90.00
_cell.angle_beta   90.00
_cell.angle_gamma   90.00
#
_symmetry.space_group_name_H-M   'P 1'
#
loop_
_entity.id
_entity.type
_entity.pdbx_description
1 polymer ?
#
loop_
_entity_poly.entity_id
_entity_poly.type
_entity_poly.pdbx_seq_one_letter_code
_entity_poly.pdbx_strand_id
1 'polypeptide(L)'
;MGDYDKGLELLRLLGGVENPAVLELFKAAQAAEYGEEAVAFVYGGVYQRPGLSLAQRQLVTVAALEALGYAEAQLAFHRAAVVNVGGDLGQDDETTRRLKRIAVYTAKGGVDPELADVLQEAKDAGELREAVETILHLAVYVGFPAALNALATTLTSDEHRERA
;
A
#
# COMPACT_ATOMS: atom_id res chain seq x y z
N MET A 1 9.11 1.37 22.99
CA MET A 1 7.94 0.70 22.41
C MET A 1 8.45 -0.20 21.29
N GLY A 2 8.15 -1.50 21.37
CA GLY A 2 8.58 -2.47 20.35
C GLY A 2 7.81 -2.28 19.04
N ASP A 3 8.25 -2.94 17.96
CA ASP A 3 7.58 -2.78 16.66
C ASP A 3 6.17 -3.41 16.65
N TYR A 4 5.97 -4.51 17.39
CA TYR A 4 4.61 -5.04 17.62
C TYR A 4 3.71 -4.00 18.30
N ASP A 5 4.18 -3.36 19.37
CA ASP A 5 3.38 -2.37 20.12
C ASP A 5 2.98 -1.20 19.21
N LYS A 6 3.93 -0.65 18.43
CA LYS A 6 3.66 0.41 17.44
C LYS A 6 2.66 -0.04 16.39
N GLY A 7 2.83 -1.27 15.89
CA GLY A 7 1.95 -1.85 14.90
C GLY A 7 0.53 -2.06 15.42
N LEU A 8 0.40 -2.50 16.68
CA LEU A 8 -0.88 -2.71 17.33
C LEU A 8 -1.60 -1.37 17.58
N GLU A 9 -0.88 -0.35 18.04
CA GLU A 9 -1.42 1.01 18.18
C GLU A 9 -1.97 1.53 16.85
N LEU A 10 -1.18 1.42 15.78
CA LEU A 10 -1.61 1.84 14.44
C LEU A 10 -2.81 1.03 13.96
N LEU A 11 -2.79 -0.30 14.11
CA LEU A 11 -3.89 -1.16 13.69
C LEU A 11 -5.21 -0.82 14.40
N ARG A 12 -5.13 -0.48 15.70
CA ARG A 12 -6.29 0.00 16.48
C ARG A 12 -6.80 1.34 15.96
N LEU A 13 -5.91 2.27 15.65
CA LEU A 13 -6.26 3.56 15.05
C LEU A 13 -6.96 3.37 13.70
N LEU A 14 -6.37 2.57 12.80
CA LEU A 14 -6.95 2.28 11.48
C LEU A 14 -8.31 1.60 11.61
N GLY A 15 -8.46 0.65 12.54
CA GLY A 15 -9.73 -0.06 12.78
C GLY A 15 -10.77 0.74 13.57
N GLY A 16 -10.37 1.81 14.26
CA GLY A 16 -11.25 2.53 15.19
C GLY A 16 -11.73 1.67 16.37
N VAL A 17 -10.97 0.64 16.74
CA VAL A 17 -11.36 -0.36 17.76
C VAL A 17 -10.17 -0.74 18.64
N GLU A 18 -10.43 -1.08 19.91
CA GLU A 18 -9.38 -1.53 20.82
C GLU A 18 -8.89 -2.96 20.53
N ASN A 19 -9.75 -3.84 20.00
CA ASN A 19 -9.43 -5.24 19.76
C ASN A 19 -9.64 -5.59 18.28
N PRO A 20 -8.59 -5.51 17.45
CA PRO A 20 -8.69 -5.80 16.02
C PRO A 20 -9.03 -7.28 15.76
N ALA A 21 -10.07 -7.52 14.95
CA ALA A 21 -10.57 -8.87 14.66
C ALA A 21 -9.54 -9.81 14.00
N VAL A 22 -8.55 -9.25 13.29
CA VAL A 22 -7.47 -10.02 12.65
C VAL A 22 -6.60 -10.77 13.65
N LEU A 23 -6.44 -10.26 14.88
CA LEU A 23 -5.68 -10.95 15.93
C LEU A 23 -6.43 -12.19 16.43
N GLU A 24 -7.74 -12.06 16.64
CA GLU A 24 -8.60 -13.18 17.02
C GLU A 24 -8.66 -14.23 15.91
N LEU A 25 -8.63 -13.82 14.63
CA LEU A 25 -8.52 -14.74 13.50
C LEU A 25 -7.24 -15.58 13.56
N PHE A 26 -6.06 -14.96 13.74
CA PHE A 26 -4.80 -15.69 13.86
C PHE A 26 -4.78 -16.61 15.08
N LYS A 27 -5.30 -16.14 16.21
CA LYS A 27 -5.42 -16.95 17.44
C LYS A 27 -6.33 -18.16 17.24
N ALA A 28 -7.51 -17.97 16.64
CA ALA A 28 -8.43 -19.07 16.33
C ALA A 28 -7.82 -20.08 15.35
N ALA A 29 -6.98 -19.62 14.43
CA ALA A 29 -6.20 -20.46 13.52
C ALA A 29 -4.96 -21.13 14.16
N GLN A 30 -4.74 -20.96 15.48
CA GLN A 30 -3.56 -21.45 16.21
C GLN A 30 -2.23 -20.90 15.65
N ALA A 31 -2.25 -19.67 15.14
CA ALA A 31 -1.12 -18.99 14.51
C ALA A 31 -0.85 -17.61 15.16
N ALA A 32 -1.06 -17.48 16.47
CA ALA A 32 -0.94 -16.21 17.19
C ALA A 32 0.45 -15.57 17.02
N GLU A 33 1.53 -16.36 17.10
CA GLU A 33 2.91 -15.90 16.93
C GLU A 33 3.12 -15.25 15.56
N TYR A 34 2.62 -15.88 14.48
CA TYR A 34 2.67 -15.30 13.15
C TYR A 34 1.81 -14.01 13.05
N GLY A 35 0.68 -13.96 13.75
CA GLY A 35 -0.12 -12.74 13.85
C GLY A 35 0.66 -11.57 14.47
N GLU A 36 1.44 -11.83 15.52
CA GLU A 36 2.30 -10.83 16.14
C GLU A 36 3.43 -10.39 15.20
N GLU A 37 4.10 -11.33 14.54
CA GLU A 37 5.11 -11.04 13.52
C GLU A 37 4.55 -10.19 12.37
N ALA A 38 3.38 -10.56 11.84
CA ALA A 38 2.71 -9.84 10.78
C ALA A 38 2.36 -8.40 11.21
N VAL A 39 1.88 -8.20 12.44
CA VAL A 39 1.58 -6.86 12.97
C VAL A 39 2.84 -6.02 13.11
N ALA A 40 3.89 -6.60 13.70
CA ALA A 40 5.17 -5.93 13.87
C ALA A 40 5.78 -5.53 12.52
N PHE A 41 5.73 -6.42 11.53
CA PHE A 41 6.29 -6.15 10.20
C PHE A 41 5.44 -5.16 9.40
N VAL A 42 4.14 -5.41 9.24
CA VAL A 42 3.27 -4.60 8.39
C VAL A 42 3.05 -3.23 9.03
N TYR A 43 2.43 -3.19 10.20
CA TYR A 43 2.01 -1.94 10.84
C TYR A 43 3.14 -1.29 11.65
N GLY A 44 4.00 -2.11 12.28
CA GLY A 44 5.16 -1.62 13.03
C GLY A 44 6.38 -1.27 12.17
N GLY A 45 6.42 -1.74 10.92
CA GLY A 45 7.54 -1.55 9.99
C GLY A 45 7.13 -0.82 8.71
N VAL A 46 6.45 -1.51 7.79
CA VAL A 46 6.11 -0.98 6.44
C VAL A 46 5.37 0.35 6.51
N TYR A 47 4.38 0.46 7.38
CA TYR A 47 3.61 1.68 7.57
C TYR A 47 4.40 2.86 8.17
N GLN A 48 5.46 2.57 8.92
CA GLN A 48 6.26 3.57 9.62
C GLN A 48 7.28 4.26 8.70
N ARG A 49 7.43 3.77 7.46
CA ARG A 49 8.35 4.36 6.48
C ARG A 49 7.90 5.79 6.15
N PRO A 50 8.83 6.74 5.99
CA PRO A 50 8.49 8.10 5.56
C PRO A 50 8.16 8.13 4.07
N GLY A 51 7.50 9.19 3.62
CA GLY A 51 7.24 9.46 2.18
C GLY A 51 5.78 9.31 1.77
N LEU A 52 4.94 8.65 2.56
CA LEU A 52 3.49 8.70 2.40
C LEU A 52 2.83 9.01 3.75
N SER A 53 1.81 9.86 3.72
CA SER A 53 0.90 10.02 4.85
C SER A 53 0.06 8.75 5.07
N LEU A 54 -0.52 8.60 6.26
CA LEU A 54 -1.44 7.49 6.54
C LEU A 54 -2.64 7.49 5.61
N ALA A 55 -3.20 8.67 5.29
CA ALA A 55 -4.31 8.80 4.35
C ALA A 55 -3.92 8.30 2.95
N GLN A 56 -2.75 8.70 2.43
CA GLN A 56 -2.25 8.20 1.13
C GLN A 56 -2.06 6.68 1.16
N ARG A 57 -1.45 6.13 2.23
CA ARG A 57 -1.30 4.66 2.39
C ARG A 57 -2.65 3.94 2.33
N GLN A 58 -3.68 4.48 2.98
CA GLN A 58 -5.01 3.87 2.93
C GLN A 58 -5.63 3.98 1.53
N LEU A 59 -5.52 5.14 0.87
CA LEU A 59 -6.06 5.36 -0.48
C LEU A 59 -5.44 4.43 -1.53
N VAL A 60 -4.11 4.26 -1.52
CA VAL A 60 -3.44 3.32 -2.45
C VAL A 60 -3.78 1.87 -2.14
N THR A 61 -3.97 1.53 -0.85
CA THR A 61 -4.40 0.19 -0.44
C THR A 61 -5.81 -0.11 -0.93
N VAL A 62 -6.74 0.83 -0.78
CA VAL A 62 -8.12 0.72 -1.31
C VAL A 62 -8.09 0.50 -2.82
N ALA A 63 -7.35 1.33 -3.57
CA ALA A 63 -7.26 1.20 -5.03
C ALA A 63 -6.68 -0.17 -5.47
N ALA A 64 -5.66 -0.67 -4.77
CA ALA A 64 -5.11 -2.00 -5.05
C ALA A 64 -6.09 -3.13 -4.73
N LEU A 65 -6.79 -3.07 -3.58
CA LEU A 65 -7.77 -4.09 -3.19
C LEU A 65 -8.99 -4.11 -4.12
N GLU A 66 -9.44 -2.95 -4.59
CA GLU A 66 -10.47 -2.83 -5.63
C GLU A 66 -10.03 -3.49 -6.94
N ALA A 67 -8.77 -3.30 -7.35
CA ALA A 67 -8.22 -3.93 -8.54
C ALA A 67 -8.09 -5.47 -8.40
N LEU A 68 -7.81 -5.97 -7.20
CA LEU A 68 -7.76 -7.42 -6.92
C LEU A 68 -9.14 -8.08 -6.96
N GLY A 69 -10.19 -7.39 -6.48
CA GLY A 69 -11.58 -7.81 -6.65
C GLY A 69 -12.06 -9.00 -5.81
N TYR A 70 -11.22 -9.60 -4.95
CA TYR A 70 -11.59 -10.74 -4.09
C TYR A 70 -11.52 -10.46 -2.58
N ALA A 71 -10.91 -9.35 -2.17
CA ALA A 71 -10.53 -9.09 -0.78
C ALA A 71 -11.53 -8.17 -0.04
N GLU A 72 -12.83 -8.44 -0.14
CA GLU A 72 -13.90 -7.52 0.32
C GLU A 72 -13.78 -7.11 1.81
N ALA A 73 -13.45 -8.04 2.71
CA ALA A 73 -13.30 -7.74 4.12
C ALA A 73 -12.13 -6.75 4.40
N GLN A 74 -11.02 -6.91 3.67
CA GLN A 74 -9.88 -5.99 3.72
C GLN A 74 -10.26 -4.65 3.10
N LEU A 75 -10.96 -4.65 1.96
CA LEU A 75 -11.41 -3.43 1.29
C LEU A 75 -12.33 -2.60 2.20
N ALA A 76 -13.29 -3.24 2.86
CA ALA A 76 -14.17 -2.58 3.84
C ALA A 76 -13.38 -1.98 5.01
N PHE A 77 -12.42 -2.73 5.56
CA PHE A 77 -11.54 -2.25 6.62
C PHE A 77 -10.76 -1.01 6.18
N HIS A 78 -10.08 -1.06 5.03
CA HIS A 78 -9.25 0.04 4.55
C HIS A 78 -10.07 1.27 4.13
N ARG A 79 -11.30 1.10 3.63
CA ARG A 79 -12.22 2.22 3.39
C ARG A 79 -12.59 2.94 4.68
N ALA A 80 -12.91 2.20 5.74
CA ALA A 80 -13.16 2.80 7.06
C ALA A 80 -11.90 3.46 7.62
N ALA A 81 -10.73 2.82 7.43
CA ALA A 81 -9.46 3.33 7.90
C ALA A 81 -9.07 4.67 7.26
N VAL A 82 -9.43 4.94 5.98
CA VAL A 82 -9.26 6.27 5.36
C VAL A 82 -9.93 7.34 6.23
N VAL A 83 -11.19 7.10 6.65
CA VAL A 83 -11.95 8.04 7.48
C VAL A 83 -11.36 8.16 8.88
N ASN A 84 -10.98 7.05 9.50
CA ASN A 84 -10.44 7.03 10.87
C ASN A 84 -9.13 7.81 11.01
N VAL A 85 -8.35 7.93 9.92
CA VAL A 85 -7.11 8.75 9.89
C VAL A 85 -7.34 10.16 9.33
N GLY A 86 -8.60 10.58 9.16
CA GLY A 86 -8.95 11.93 8.69
C GLY A 86 -8.77 12.14 7.18
N GLY A 87 -8.67 11.08 6.39
CA GLY A 87 -8.61 11.14 4.93
C GLY A 87 -9.99 11.21 4.27
N ASP A 88 -10.00 11.54 2.98
CA ASP A 88 -11.20 11.55 2.14
C ASP A 88 -11.08 10.47 1.05
N LEU A 89 -12.03 9.53 1.02
CA LEU A 89 -12.10 8.48 0.00
C LEU A 89 -12.25 9.06 -1.42
N GLY A 90 -12.94 10.20 -1.53
CA GLY A 90 -13.16 10.94 -2.77
C GLY A 90 -11.99 11.81 -3.21
N GLN A 91 -10.87 11.83 -2.45
CA GLN A 91 -9.71 12.63 -2.80
C GLN A 91 -9.17 12.24 -4.18
N ASP A 92 -9.07 13.23 -5.07
CA ASP A 92 -8.78 13.05 -6.50
C ASP A 92 -7.86 14.13 -7.08
N ASP A 93 -7.04 14.76 -6.22
CA ASP A 93 -5.95 15.64 -6.68
C ASP A 93 -4.96 14.86 -7.57
N GLU A 94 -4.13 15.58 -8.32
CA GLU A 94 -3.24 14.96 -9.31
C GLU A 94 -2.28 13.93 -8.72
N THR A 95 -1.67 14.23 -7.56
CA THR A 95 -0.78 13.31 -6.86
C THR A 95 -1.54 12.06 -6.47
N THR A 96 -2.70 12.21 -5.82
CA THR A 96 -3.54 11.07 -5.41
C THR A 96 -3.95 10.21 -6.60
N ARG A 97 -4.31 10.80 -7.74
CA ARG A 97 -4.64 10.06 -8.97
C ARG A 97 -3.46 9.24 -9.48
N ARG A 98 -2.24 9.82 -9.52
CA ARG A 98 -1.04 9.08 -9.92
C ARG A 98 -0.76 7.91 -8.99
N LEU A 99 -0.79 8.13 -7.67
CA LEU A 99 -0.54 7.06 -6.69
C LEU A 99 -1.57 5.94 -6.77
N LYS A 100 -2.87 6.27 -6.93
CA LYS A 100 -3.94 5.26 -7.14
C LYS A 100 -3.73 4.45 -8.42
N ARG A 101 -3.34 5.09 -9.54
CA ARG A 101 -3.00 4.38 -10.80
C ARG A 101 -1.80 3.44 -10.62
N ILE A 102 -0.72 3.90 -9.99
CA ILE A 102 0.44 3.06 -9.66
C ILE A 102 -0.01 1.85 -8.84
N ALA A 103 -0.89 2.06 -7.85
CA ALA A 103 -1.41 0.99 -7.02
C ALA A 103 -2.21 -0.05 -7.82
N VAL A 104 -3.08 0.39 -8.72
CA VAL A 104 -3.87 -0.49 -9.59
C VAL A 104 -2.99 -1.32 -10.51
N TYR A 105 -2.01 -0.71 -11.20
CA TYR A 105 -1.13 -1.47 -12.11
C TYR A 105 -0.15 -2.37 -11.35
N THR A 106 0.28 -1.98 -10.15
CA THR A 106 1.05 -2.87 -9.26
C THR A 106 0.20 -4.09 -8.87
N ALA A 107 -1.06 -3.89 -8.51
CA ALA A 107 -1.97 -4.98 -8.15
C ALA A 107 -2.26 -5.95 -9.31
N LYS A 108 -2.19 -5.46 -10.56
CA LYS A 108 -2.35 -6.27 -11.78
C LYS A 108 -1.09 -7.03 -12.20
N GLY A 109 -0.02 -6.96 -11.41
CA GLY A 109 1.22 -7.72 -11.62
C GLY A 109 2.46 -6.86 -11.85
N GLY A 110 2.30 -5.53 -11.94
CA GLY A 110 3.42 -4.59 -12.00
C GLY A 110 4.18 -4.58 -13.33
N VAL A 111 3.57 -5.06 -14.41
CA VAL A 111 4.20 -5.21 -15.73
C VAL A 111 3.46 -4.46 -16.84
N ASP A 112 2.34 -3.81 -16.52
CA ASP A 112 1.54 -3.07 -17.50
C ASP A 112 2.35 -1.88 -18.06
N PRO A 113 2.36 -1.63 -19.39
CA PRO A 113 3.03 -0.47 -19.98
C PRO A 113 2.59 0.87 -19.36
N GLU A 114 1.32 0.98 -19.01
CA GLU A 114 0.74 2.16 -18.37
C GLU A 114 1.33 2.44 -16.98
N LEU A 115 1.92 1.43 -16.33
CA LEU A 115 2.69 1.63 -15.11
C LEU A 115 3.96 2.45 -15.40
N ALA A 116 4.65 2.18 -16.49
CA ALA A 116 5.85 2.93 -16.87
C ALA A 116 5.51 4.41 -17.15
N ASP A 117 4.41 4.65 -17.86
CA ASP A 117 3.93 6.01 -18.15
C ASP A 117 3.62 6.79 -16.86
N VAL A 118 2.83 6.22 -15.94
CA VAL A 118 2.50 6.93 -14.69
C VAL A 118 3.70 7.08 -13.75
N LEU A 119 4.66 6.16 -13.78
CA LEU A 119 5.92 6.31 -13.04
C LEU A 119 6.79 7.43 -13.63
N GLN A 120 6.78 7.61 -14.95
CA GLN A 120 7.44 8.74 -15.58
C GLN A 120 6.75 10.07 -15.26
N GLU A 121 5.41 10.10 -15.30
CA GLU A 121 4.64 11.27 -14.84
C GLU A 121 4.99 11.65 -13.39
N ALA A 122 5.12 10.66 -12.49
CA ALA A 122 5.52 10.88 -11.11
C ALA A 122 6.95 11.41 -11.00
N LYS A 123 7.90 10.91 -11.80
CA LYS A 123 9.27 11.43 -11.88
C LYS A 123 9.28 12.89 -12.31
N ASP A 124 8.56 13.22 -13.38
CA ASP A 124 8.50 14.57 -13.94
C ASP A 124 7.86 15.57 -12.95
N ALA A 125 6.91 15.10 -12.12
CA ALA A 125 6.30 15.87 -11.05
C ALA A 125 7.17 15.99 -9.78
N GLY A 126 8.34 15.31 -9.71
CA GLY A 126 9.19 15.28 -8.52
C GLY A 126 8.71 14.34 -7.40
N GLU A 127 7.81 13.41 -7.72
CA GLU A 127 7.10 12.50 -6.80
C GLU A 127 7.60 11.04 -6.88
N LEU A 128 8.81 10.82 -7.43
CA LEU A 128 9.36 9.46 -7.56
C LEU A 128 9.46 8.75 -6.20
N ARG A 129 9.72 9.50 -5.13
CA ARG A 129 9.80 8.94 -3.78
C ARG A 129 8.45 8.37 -3.34
N GLU A 130 7.37 9.12 -3.50
CA GLU A 130 6.00 8.74 -3.19
C GLU A 130 5.57 7.52 -4.03
N ALA A 131 5.97 7.48 -5.30
CA ALA A 131 5.72 6.36 -6.20
C ALA A 131 6.42 5.07 -5.72
N VAL A 132 7.71 5.14 -5.39
CA VAL A 132 8.47 4.00 -4.84
C VAL A 132 7.87 3.54 -3.50
N GLU A 133 7.53 4.46 -2.61
CA GLU A 133 6.91 4.11 -1.33
C GLU A 133 5.53 3.48 -1.50
N THR A 134 4.77 3.87 -2.53
CA THR A 134 3.49 3.24 -2.87
C THR A 134 3.70 1.77 -3.26
N ILE A 135 4.69 1.49 -4.12
CA ILE A 135 5.02 0.12 -4.55
C ILE A 135 5.47 -0.73 -3.36
N LEU A 136 6.37 -0.21 -2.52
CA LEU A 136 6.87 -0.92 -1.34
C LEU A 136 5.77 -1.19 -0.32
N HIS A 137 4.88 -0.21 -0.09
CA HIS A 137 3.71 -0.36 0.77
C HIS A 137 2.80 -1.47 0.29
N LEU A 138 2.62 -1.61 -1.03
CA LEU A 138 1.71 -2.59 -1.62
C LEU A 138 2.24 -4.02 -1.60
N ALA A 139 3.53 -4.26 -1.35
CA ALA A 139 4.11 -5.60 -1.31
C ALA A 139 3.37 -6.56 -0.35
N VAL A 140 2.80 -6.05 0.75
CA VAL A 140 2.05 -6.84 1.74
C VAL A 140 0.59 -7.08 1.36
N TYR A 141 0.07 -6.39 0.33
CA TYR A 141 -1.32 -6.52 -0.15
C TYR A 141 -1.40 -7.27 -1.47
N VAL A 142 -0.48 -6.99 -2.39
CA VAL A 142 -0.48 -7.52 -3.76
C VAL A 142 0.59 -8.59 -3.97
N GLY A 143 1.39 -8.86 -2.95
CA GLY A 143 2.47 -9.84 -2.97
C GLY A 143 3.80 -9.27 -3.48
N PHE A 144 4.87 -9.86 -2.99
CA PHE A 144 6.24 -9.43 -3.29
C PHE A 144 6.60 -9.48 -4.78
N PRO A 145 6.23 -10.51 -5.58
CA PRO A 145 6.58 -10.55 -7.01
C PRO A 145 6.03 -9.35 -7.81
N ALA A 146 4.76 -8.99 -7.60
CA ALA A 146 4.14 -7.87 -8.30
C ALA A 146 4.76 -6.52 -7.90
N ALA A 147 5.06 -6.34 -6.62
CA ALA A 147 5.78 -5.16 -6.15
C ALA A 147 7.21 -5.06 -6.70
N LEU A 148 7.94 -6.18 -6.82
CA LEU A 148 9.28 -6.20 -7.42
C LEU A 148 9.24 -5.87 -8.92
N ASN A 149 8.27 -6.40 -9.66
CA ASN A 149 8.09 -6.05 -11.07
C ASN A 149 7.87 -4.54 -11.23
N ALA A 150 6.95 -3.97 -10.43
CA ALA A 150 6.68 -2.54 -10.46
C ALA A 150 7.90 -1.70 -10.07
N LEU A 151 8.67 -2.15 -9.07
CA LEU A 151 9.89 -1.46 -8.65
C LEU A 151 10.96 -1.48 -9.75
N ALA A 152 11.11 -2.60 -10.48
CA ALA A 152 12.05 -2.69 -11.60
C ALA A 152 11.70 -1.68 -12.70
N THR A 153 10.41 -1.45 -12.96
CA THR A 153 9.93 -0.42 -13.92
C THR A 153 10.34 1.00 -13.53
N THR A 154 10.61 1.27 -12.24
CA THR A 154 11.14 2.58 -11.82
C THR A 154 12.58 2.82 -12.30
N LEU A 155 13.33 1.75 -12.60
CA LEU A 155 14.72 1.81 -13.06
C LEU A 155 14.82 1.93 -14.58
N THR A 156 13.80 1.50 -15.31
CA THR A 156 13.76 1.56 -16.77
C THR A 156 13.38 2.99 -17.21
N SER A 157 14.33 3.92 -17.19
CA SER A 157 14.08 5.27 -17.74
C SER A 157 15.15 5.87 -18.65
N ASP A 158 16.17 5.12 -19.07
CA ASP A 158 17.19 5.68 -19.99
C ASP A 158 17.30 4.91 -21.33
N GLU A 159 17.16 3.58 -21.35
CA GLU A 159 17.56 2.79 -22.54
C GLU A 159 16.56 2.77 -23.71
N HIS A 160 15.27 3.03 -23.47
CA HIS A 160 14.26 3.02 -24.54
C HIS A 160 14.27 4.32 -25.37
N ARG A 161 14.89 5.39 -24.86
CA ARG A 161 15.01 6.68 -25.56
C ARG A 161 16.18 6.73 -26.54
N GLU A 162 17.18 5.87 -26.40
CA GLU A 162 18.32 5.77 -27.32
C GLU A 162 18.04 4.85 -28.53
N ARG A 163 16.89 4.18 -28.56
CA ARG A 163 16.52 3.21 -29.61
C ARG A 163 15.29 3.59 -30.45
N ALA A 164 14.75 4.80 -30.26
CA ALA A 164 13.66 5.37 -31.05
C ALA A 164 14.10 6.68 -31.71
#